data_AF-A0A4Y4X689-F1
#
_entry.id   AF-A0A4Y4X689-F1
#
_cell.length_a   1.000
_cell.length_b   1.000
_cell.length_c   1.000
_cell.angle_alpha   90.00
_cell.angle_beta   90.00
_cell.angle_gamma   90.00
#
_symmetry.space_group_name_H-M   'P 1'
#
loop_
_entity.id
_entity.type
_entity.pdbx_description
1 polymer ?
#
loop_
_entity_poly.entity_id
_entity_poly.type
_entity_poly.pdbx_seq_one_letter_code
_entity_poly.pdbx_strand_id
1 'polypeptide(L)' 'MKLIASNKKAYFDYEILETLEAGLALLGSEVKALRQTRVNLKDNFVKIIKGEAFLFGVHISYLDTIHAYYKP' A
#
# COMPACT_ATOMS: atom_id res chain seq x y z
N MET A 1 -1.48 -15.28 -9.09
CA MET A 1 -1.41 -14.13 -8.17
C MET A 1 -0.63 -13.03 -8.87
N LYS A 2 -1.25 -11.89 -9.20
CA LYS A 2 -0.58 -10.80 -9.95
C LYS A 2 0.03 -9.85 -8.93
N LEU A 3 1.33 -9.59 -9.04
CA LEU A 3 2.01 -8.57 -8.23
C LEU A 3 1.35 -7.22 -8.48
N ILE A 4 0.76 -6.62 -7.44
CA ILE A 4 0.06 -5.35 -7.56
C ILE A 4 1.06 -4.21 -7.62
N ALA A 5 1.98 -4.17 -6.67
CA ALA A 5 3.04 -3.17 -6.59
C ALA A 5 4.24 -3.76 -5.84
N SER A 6 5.43 -3.27 -6.17
CA SER A 6 6.67 -3.64 -5.49
C SER A 6 7.56 -2.39 -5.41
N ASN A 7 8.09 -2.12 -4.22
CA ASN A 7 9.02 -1.01 -4.01
C ASN A 7 10.45 -1.46 -4.32
N LYS A 8 10.83 -1.42 -5.60
CA LYS A 8 12.18 -1.78 -6.04
C LYS A 8 13.27 -0.91 -5.42
N LYS A 9 12.95 0.34 -5.07
CA LYS A 9 13.89 1.29 -4.47
C LYS A 9 14.33 0.83 -3.07
N ALA A 10 13.45 0.16 -2.31
CA ALA A 10 13.80 -0.39 -1.00
C ALA A 10 14.94 -1.43 -1.07
N TYR A 11 14.99 -2.24 -2.13
CA TYR A 11 16.05 -3.24 -2.34
C TYR A 11 17.38 -2.64 -2.80
N PHE A 12 17.39 -1.38 -3.26
CA PHE A 12 18.59 -0.69 -3.71
C PHE A 12 19.17 0.20 -2.59
N ASP A 13 18.30 0.93 -1.89
CA ASP A 13 18.70 1.87 -0.85
C ASP A 13 18.99 1.20 0.50
N TYR A 14 18.44 0.00 0.74
CA TYR A 14 18.54 -0.70 2.03
C TYR A 14 18.87 -2.17 1.86
N GLU A 15 19.56 -2.72 2.87
CA GLU A 15 19.75 -4.16 3.00
C GLU A 15 18.57 -4.77 3.76
N ILE A 16 17.98 -5.82 3.20
CA ILE A 16 16.82 -6.50 3.79
C ILE A 16 17.33 -7.68 4.62
N LEU A 17 17.22 -7.56 5.93
CA LEU A 17 17.61 -8.61 6.88
C LEU A 17 16.51 -9.67 7.04
N GLU A 18 15.27 -9.21 7.14
CA GLU A 18 14.10 -10.06 7.38
C GLU A 18 12.87 -9.49 6.65
N THR A 19 12.00 -10.39 6.18
CA THR A 19 10.73 -10.05 5.53
C THR A 19 9.57 -10.57 6.36
N LEU A 20 8.61 -9.70 6.66
CA LEU A 20 7.39 -10.06 7.39
C LEU A 20 6.19 -10.03 6.43
N GLU A 21 5.31 -11.01 6.54
CA GLU A 21 4.03 -11.02 5.84
C GLU A 21 2.91 -10.52 6.76
N ALA A 22 2.10 -9.59 6.27
CA ALA A 22 0.98 -9.02 7.00
C ALA A 22 -0.22 -8.79 6.08
N GLY A 23 -1.42 -8.83 6.65
CA GLY A 23 -2.64 -8.41 5.98
C GLY A 23 -2.82 -6.90 6.06
N LEU A 24 -3.21 -6.26 4.95
CA LEU A 24 -3.58 -4.84 4.93
C LEU A 24 -5.11 -4.72 4.99
N ALA A 25 -5.62 -4.03 6.00
CA ALA A 25 -7.04 -3.70 6.08
C ALA A 25 -7.34 -2.52 5.15
N LEU A 26 -8.16 -2.75 4.12
CA LEU A 26 -8.50 -1.78 3.09
C LEU A 26 -10.01 -1.64 2.93
N LEU A 27 -10.43 -0.47 2.48
CA LEU A 27 -11.81 -0.17 2.13
C LEU A 27 -12.09 -0.69 0.70
N GLY A 28 -13.35 -1.04 0.42
CA GLY A 28 -13.73 -1.70 -0.84
C GLY A 28 -13.36 -0.91 -2.11
N SER A 29 -13.29 0.41 -2.03
CA SER A 29 -12.82 1.31 -3.10
C SER A 29 -11.31 1.18 -3.35
N GLU A 30 -10.51 1.09 -2.29
CA GLU A 30 -9.06 0.95 -2.34
C GLU A 30 -8.66 -0.41 -2.93
N VAL A 31 -9.40 -1.48 -2.58
CA VAL A 31 -9.21 -2.81 -3.16
C VAL A 31 -9.37 -2.77 -4.69
N LYS A 32 -10.37 -2.03 -5.20
CA LYS A 32 -10.55 -1.85 -6.65
C LYS A 32 -9.39 -1.06 -7.25
N ALA A 33 -8.93 0.02 -6.61
CA ALA A 33 -7.82 0.83 -7.10
C ALA A 33 -6.50 0.03 -7.18
N LEU A 34 -6.20 -0.76 -6.15
CA LEU A 34 -5.04 -1.67 -6.10
C LEU A 34 -5.10 -2.74 -7.18
N ARG A 35 -6.27 -3.30 -7.49
CA ARG A 35 -6.41 -4.24 -8.62
C ARG A 35 -6.07 -3.62 -9.98
N GLN A 36 -6.16 -2.29 -10.12
CA GLN A 36 -5.73 -1.57 -11.31
C GLN A 36 -4.27 -1.05 -11.23
N THR A 37 -3.49 -1.50 -10.24
CA THR A 37 -2.08 -1.09 -10.05
C THR A 37 -1.94 0.44 -9.84
N ARG A 38 -2.98 1.11 -9.35
CA ARG A 38 -2.97 2.55 -9.07
C ARG A 38 -2.52 2.86 -7.63
N VAL A 39 -1.34 2.40 -7.25
CA VAL A 39 -0.74 2.68 -5.94
C VAL A 39 0.67 3.20 -6.12
N ASN A 40 1.01 4.23 -5.34
CA ASN A 40 2.36 4.75 -5.25
C ASN A 40 2.97 4.38 -3.89
N LEU A 41 4.06 3.62 -3.95
CA LEU A 41 4.82 3.14 -2.80
C LEU A 41 6.15 3.91 -2.60
N LYS A 42 6.28 5.12 -3.15
CA LYS A 42 7.46 5.96 -2.92
C LYS A 42 7.47 6.52 -1.50
N ASP A 43 8.65 6.52 -0.89
CA ASP A 43 8.95 7.13 0.41
C ASP A 43 7.97 6.72 1.52
N ASN A 44 7.52 5.46 1.46
CA ASN A 44 6.69 4.84 2.50
C ASN A 44 7.55 4.08 3.51
N PHE A 45 6.96 3.82 4.68
CA PHE A 45 7.56 2.99 5.71
C PHE A 45 6.47 2.33 6.55
N VAL A 46 6.80 1.19 7.16
CA VAL A 46 5.94 0.51 8.13
C VAL A 46 6.48 0.79 9.52
N LYS A 47 5.59 1.11 10.46
CA LYS A 47 5.93 1.25 11.87
C LYS A 47 5.05 0.35 12.71
N ILE A 48 5.66 -0.41 13.61
CA ILE A 48 4.95 -1.24 14.58
C ILE A 48 4.61 -0.38 15.79
N ILE A 49 3.32 -0.22 16.10
CA ILE A 49 2.83 0.57 17.23
C ILE A 49 1.92 -0.34 18.04
N LYS A 50 2.24 -0.56 19.32
CA LYS A 50 1.45 -1.40 20.24
C LYS A 50 1.17 -2.82 19.73
N GLY A 51 2.07 -3.38 18.93
CA GLY A 51 1.94 -4.74 18.36
C GLY A 51 1.21 -4.79 17.02
N GLU A 52 0.78 -3.66 16.48
CA GLU A 52 0.12 -3.56 15.17
C GLU A 52 1.04 -2.89 14.16
N ALA A 53 1.08 -3.42 12.93
CA ALA A 53 1.87 -2.86 11.84
C ALA A 53 1.05 -1.81 11.10
N PHE A 54 1.54 -0.57 11.10
CA PHE A 54 0.92 0.54 10.40
C PHE A 54 1.79 0.99 9.23
N LEU A 55 1.18 1.08 8.06
CA LEU A 55 1.81 1.53 6.83
C LEU A 55 1.59 3.04 6.64
N PHE A 56 2.68 3.80 6.53
CA PHE A 56 2.67 5.25 6.38
C PHE A 56 3.30 5.68 5.06
N GLY A 57 2.85 6.82 4.54
CA GLY A 57 3.41 7.41 3.31
C GLY A 57 2.97 6.72 2.02
N VAL A 58 1.99 5.82 2.07
CA VAL A 58 1.41 5.20 0.88
C VAL A 58 0.29 6.06 0.32
N HIS A 59 0.35 6.29 -0.99
CA HIS A 59 -0.69 7.01 -1.71
C HIS A 59 -1.42 6.05 -2.66
N ILE A 60 -2.72 5.83 -2.40
CA ILE A 60 -3.61 5.04 -3.26
C ILE A 60 -4.45 6.01 -4.06
N SER A 61 -4.31 5.97 -5.39
CA SER A 61 -5.09 6.86 -6.26
C SER A 61 -6.51 6.33 -6.42
N TYR A 62 -7.49 7.22 -6.32
CA TYR A 62 -8.90 6.87 -6.55
C TYR A 62 -9.15 6.43 -7.99
N LEU A 63 -10.19 5.62 -8.14
CA LEU A 63 -10.75 5.26 -9.44
C LEU A 63 -11.85 6.24 -9.82
N ASP A 64 -11.85 6.64 -11.10
CA ASP A 64 -12.87 7.51 -11.69
C ASP A 64 -14.28 6.89 -11.66
N THR A 65 -14.36 5.58 -11.46
CA THR A 65 -15.61 4.80 -11.38
C THR A 65 -16.21 4.71 -9.96
N ILE A 66 -15.59 5.32 -8.95
CA ILE A 66 -16.14 5.35 -7.58
C ILE A 66 -17.19 6.46 -7.48
N HIS A 67 -18.31 6.16 -6.83
CA HIS A 67 -19.40 7.12 -6.63
C HIS A 67 -18.87 8.40 -5.95
N ALA A 68 -19.20 9.57 -6.51
CA ALA A 68 -18.65 10.88 -6.15
C ALA A 68 -18.82 11.29 -4.67
N TYR A 69 -19.62 10.55 -3.90
CA TYR A 69 -19.92 10.79 -2.49
C TYR A 69 -18.92 10.13 -1.52
N TYR A 70 -18.02 9.28 -2.01
CA TYR A 70 -16.97 8.68 -1.19
C TYR A 70 -15.69 9.53 -1.27
N LYS A 71 -15.59 10.52 -0.38
CA LYS A 71 -14.36 11.26 -0.08
C LYS A 71 -14.02 11.03 1.40
N PRO A 72 -12.79 10.66 1.76
CA PRO A 72 -12.37 10.63 3.16
C PRO A 72 -12.33 12.04 3.76
#